data_AF-R9PN88-F1
#
_entry.id   AF-R9PN88-F1
#
_cell.length_a   1.000
_cell.length_b   1.000
_cell.length_c   1.000
_cell.angle_alpha   90.00
_cell.angle_beta   90.00
_cell.angle_gamma   90.00
#
_symmetry.space_group_name_H-M   'P 1'
#
loop_
_entity.id
_entity.type
_entity.pdbx_description
1 polymer ?
#
loop_
_entity_poly.entity_id
_entity_poly.type
_entity_poly.pdbx_seq_one_letter_code
_entity_poly.pdbx_strand_id
1 'polypeptide(L)'
;MIYANKIYIYSEYCFFLLFLFSFILPPLFPKKIFFALSLVLLFLGFLYRGRLSVPYINPLIFVLFFYIYWCMYPLGNVDFDVSTQFFLSTLMLFLFYSVVHFRLDVNIHFKYAGFLLAFIALYASVGFFGFILNLPFSSELIDFYIFHSLGFLGERNFGVIVLPMFHFVSTPVLLVLLSLVVINSHGAINASRMLVVFGLLSVIFLSGSRAIFLTAFATTFMLYYFYASRGFRFFLLLFFVFLFYLFF
;
A
#
# COMPACT_ATOMS: atom_id res chain seq x y z
N MET A 1 22.03 -25.87 0.93
CA MET A 1 21.97 -24.69 0.03
C MET A 1 20.77 -24.74 -0.93
N ILE A 2 20.48 -25.88 -1.58
CA ILE A 2 19.32 -26.05 -2.50
C ILE A 2 17.96 -25.74 -1.83
N TYR A 3 17.72 -26.27 -0.61
CA TYR A 3 16.46 -26.04 0.12
C TYR A 3 16.25 -24.57 0.52
N ALA A 4 17.32 -23.87 0.89
CA ALA A 4 17.24 -22.44 1.25
C ALA A 4 16.83 -21.58 0.04
N ASN A 5 17.23 -21.96 -1.17
CA ASN A 5 16.85 -21.25 -2.39
C ASN A 5 15.37 -21.48 -2.74
N LYS A 6 14.87 -22.71 -2.55
CA LYS A 6 13.44 -23.00 -2.72
C LYS A 6 12.57 -22.22 -1.73
N ILE A 7 12.97 -22.17 -0.45
CA ILE A 7 12.26 -21.42 0.59
C ILE A 7 12.20 -19.93 0.26
N TYR A 8 13.30 -19.36 -0.26
CA TYR A 8 13.33 -17.97 -0.73
C TYR A 8 12.27 -17.72 -1.80
N ILE A 9 12.25 -18.53 -2.87
CA ILE A 9 11.30 -18.41 -3.98
C ILE A 9 9.85 -18.51 -3.47
N TYR A 10 9.53 -19.50 -2.63
CA TYR A 10 8.18 -19.64 -2.09
C TYR A 10 7.79 -18.48 -1.16
N SER A 11 8.74 -17.94 -0.41
CA SER A 11 8.51 -16.76 0.44
C SER A 11 8.15 -15.57 -0.44
N GLU A 12 8.91 -15.35 -1.52
CA GLU A 12 8.66 -14.28 -2.48
C GLU A 12 7.23 -14.33 -3.06
N TYR A 13 6.78 -15.51 -3.51
CA TYR A 13 5.40 -15.71 -3.96
C TYR A 13 4.36 -15.46 -2.85
N CYS A 14 4.61 -15.94 -1.64
CA CYS A 14 3.69 -15.73 -0.53
C CYS A 14 3.58 -14.25 -0.16
N PHE A 15 4.68 -13.50 -0.18
CA PHE A 15 4.70 -12.06 0.03
C PHE A 15 3.96 -11.32 -1.09
N PHE A 16 4.17 -11.72 -2.35
CA PHE A 16 3.43 -11.15 -3.48
C PHE A 16 1.92 -11.30 -3.29
N LEU A 17 1.47 -12.53 -3.03
CA LEU A 17 0.06 -12.82 -2.81
C LEU A 17 -0.45 -12.07 -1.58
N LEU A 18 0.31 -12.03 -0.49
CA LEU A 18 -0.06 -11.25 0.69
C LEU A 18 -0.30 -9.76 0.36
N PHE A 19 0.58 -9.12 -0.41
CA PHE A 19 0.37 -7.73 -0.85
C PHE A 19 -0.85 -7.60 -1.77
N LEU A 20 -0.96 -8.47 -2.77
CA LEU A 20 -2.07 -8.50 -3.72
C LEU A 20 -3.43 -8.58 -3.00
N PHE A 21 -3.58 -9.58 -2.14
CA PHE A 21 -4.81 -9.80 -1.37
C PHE A 21 -5.04 -8.69 -0.35
N SER A 22 -3.99 -8.12 0.25
CA SER A 22 -4.13 -7.04 1.23
C SER A 22 -4.59 -5.72 0.63
N PHE A 23 -4.31 -5.46 -0.64
CA PHE A 23 -4.67 -4.20 -1.29
C PHE A 23 -6.04 -4.26 -1.96
N ILE A 24 -6.41 -5.44 -2.50
CA ILE A 24 -7.57 -5.58 -3.38
C ILE A 24 -8.77 -6.18 -2.66
N LEU A 25 -8.52 -7.15 -1.78
CA LEU A 25 -9.58 -7.97 -1.23
C LEU A 25 -9.87 -7.61 0.24
N PRO A 26 -11.07 -7.95 0.74
CA PRO A 26 -11.40 -7.78 2.14
C PRO A 26 -10.39 -8.52 3.01
N PRO A 27 -10.38 -8.31 4.33
CA PRO A 27 -9.66 -9.16 5.27
C PRO A 27 -10.26 -10.60 5.29
N LEU A 28 -10.14 -11.32 4.16
CA LEU A 28 -10.62 -12.66 3.90
C LEU A 28 -9.61 -13.71 4.36
N PHE A 29 -10.09 -14.95 4.45
CA PHE A 29 -9.31 -16.15 4.73
C PHE A 29 -8.00 -16.27 3.91
N PRO A 30 -7.94 -15.96 2.60
CA PRO A 30 -6.70 -16.09 1.82
C PRO A 30 -5.55 -15.22 2.35
N LYS A 31 -5.82 -13.97 2.78
CA LYS A 31 -4.79 -13.09 3.36
C LYS A 31 -4.17 -13.72 4.62
N LYS A 32 -5.00 -14.31 5.48
CA LYS A 32 -4.56 -14.98 6.72
C LYS A 32 -3.71 -16.20 6.40
N ILE A 33 -4.08 -16.97 5.37
CA ILE A 33 -3.29 -18.12 4.90
C ILE A 33 -1.92 -17.67 4.40
N PHE A 34 -1.86 -16.69 3.48
CA PHE A 34 -0.57 -16.25 2.92
C PHE A 34 0.31 -15.61 3.98
N PHE A 35 -0.28 -14.93 4.95
CA PHE A 35 0.43 -14.42 6.11
C PHE A 35 1.03 -15.56 6.94
N ALA A 36 0.24 -16.58 7.30
CA ALA A 36 0.71 -17.73 8.06
C ALA A 36 1.77 -18.54 7.28
N LEU A 37 1.56 -18.78 5.99
CA LEU A 37 2.53 -19.43 5.11
C LEU A 37 3.83 -18.64 5.02
N SER A 38 3.76 -17.31 4.93
CA SER A 38 4.95 -16.46 4.97
C SER A 38 5.70 -16.69 6.28
N LEU A 39 5.03 -16.63 7.43
CA LEU A 39 5.67 -16.89 8.73
C LEU A 39 6.30 -18.29 8.82
N VAL A 40 5.62 -19.34 8.33
CA VAL A 40 6.14 -20.71 8.34
C VAL A 40 7.36 -20.84 7.44
N LEU A 41 7.33 -20.32 6.22
CA LEU A 41 8.45 -20.37 5.29
C LEU A 41 9.66 -19.62 5.83
N LEU A 42 9.43 -18.50 6.52
CA LEU A 42 10.47 -17.77 7.22
C LEU A 42 11.09 -18.60 8.34
N PHE A 43 10.27 -19.22 9.19
CA PHE A 43 10.73 -20.13 10.24
C PHE A 43 11.57 -21.27 9.68
N LEU A 44 11.11 -21.92 8.61
CA LEU A 44 11.87 -22.97 7.93
C LEU A 44 13.18 -22.41 7.35
N GLY A 45 13.15 -21.24 6.73
CA GLY A 45 14.34 -20.57 6.21
C GLY A 45 15.40 -20.33 7.29
N PHE A 46 14.98 -20.00 8.51
CA PHE A 46 15.87 -19.88 9.66
C PHE A 46 16.47 -21.22 10.08
N LEU A 47 15.64 -22.26 10.24
CA LEU A 47 16.11 -23.61 10.61
C LEU A 47 17.15 -24.15 9.61
N TYR A 48 16.90 -24.01 8.32
CA TYR A 48 17.77 -24.55 7.27
C TYR A 48 19.07 -23.76 7.03
N ARG A 49 19.17 -22.51 7.49
CA ARG A 49 20.42 -21.71 7.40
C ARG A 49 21.33 -21.86 8.61
N GLY A 50 20.87 -22.48 9.70
CA GLY A 50 21.70 -22.89 10.84
C GLY A 50 22.41 -21.75 11.59
N ARG A 51 22.04 -20.48 11.38
CA ARG A 51 22.63 -19.31 12.05
C ARG A 51 21.53 -18.39 12.58
N LEU A 52 21.08 -18.67 13.81
CA LEU A 52 20.35 -17.69 14.62
C LEU A 52 21.37 -16.69 15.20
N SER A 53 21.74 -15.67 14.42
CA SER A 53 22.49 -14.53 14.99
C SER A 53 21.60 -13.64 15.88
N VAL A 54 22.21 -12.88 16.80
CA VAL A 54 21.54 -11.95 17.74
C VAL A 54 20.45 -11.05 17.09
N PRO A 55 20.63 -10.52 15.87
CA PRO A 55 19.58 -9.79 15.15
C PRO A 55 18.25 -10.55 14.91
N TYR A 56 18.23 -11.89 14.98
CA TYR A 56 17.03 -12.72 14.78
C TYR A 56 16.29 -13.05 16.07
N ILE A 57 17.02 -13.12 17.18
CA ILE A 57 16.44 -13.41 18.49
C ILE A 57 15.55 -12.24 18.92
N ASN A 58 15.97 -11.00 18.64
CA ASN A 58 15.25 -9.82 19.10
C ASN A 58 13.82 -9.74 18.55
N PRO A 59 13.56 -9.84 17.22
CA PRO A 59 12.19 -9.86 16.70
C PRO A 59 11.35 -11.01 17.24
N LEU A 60 11.94 -12.19 17.46
CA LEU A 60 11.27 -13.34 18.05
C LEU A 60 10.88 -13.10 19.51
N ILE A 61 11.76 -12.49 20.31
CA ILE A 61 11.48 -12.08 21.68
C ILE A 61 10.35 -11.04 21.70
N PHE A 62 10.37 -10.05 20.81
CA PHE A 62 9.28 -9.08 20.69
C PHE A 62 7.95 -9.79 20.37
N VAL A 63 7.93 -10.68 19.37
CA VAL A 63 6.73 -11.47 19.04
C VAL A 63 6.25 -12.28 20.24
N LEU A 64 7.16 -12.93 20.97
CA LEU A 64 6.84 -13.70 22.18
C LEU A 64 6.26 -12.82 23.29
N PHE A 65 6.85 -11.65 23.54
CA PHE A 65 6.36 -10.71 24.54
C PHE A 65 4.94 -10.24 24.24
N PHE A 66 4.68 -9.84 23.00
CA PHE A 66 3.35 -9.40 22.57
C PHE A 66 2.35 -10.55 22.42
N TYR A 67 2.82 -11.76 22.10
CA TYR A 67 1.99 -12.97 22.13
C TYR A 67 1.57 -13.32 23.56
N ILE A 68 2.49 -13.26 24.52
CA ILE A 68 2.17 -13.46 25.94
C ILE A 68 1.16 -12.41 26.39
N TYR A 69 1.35 -11.13 26.05
CA TYR A 69 0.42 -10.06 26.35
C TYR A 69 -0.98 -10.31 25.75
N TRP A 70 -1.06 -10.78 24.51
CA TRP A 70 -2.31 -11.19 23.88
C TRP A 70 -2.97 -12.39 24.59
N CYS A 71 -2.19 -13.40 24.99
CA CYS A 71 -2.67 -14.53 25.79
C CYS A 71 -3.12 -14.15 27.21
N MET A 72 -2.80 -12.94 27.71
CA MET A 72 -3.33 -12.45 28.99
C MET A 72 -4.74 -11.85 28.87
N TYR A 73 -5.27 -11.66 27.65
CA TYR A 73 -6.64 -11.18 27.44
C TYR A 73 -7.71 -12.00 28.19
N PRO A 74 -7.73 -13.35 28.12
CA PRO A 74 -8.73 -14.15 28.83
C PRO A 74 -8.65 -14.03 30.37
N LEU A 75 -7.55 -13.49 30.90
CA LEU A 75 -7.36 -13.24 32.34
C LEU A 75 -7.96 -11.89 32.79
N GLY A 76 -8.62 -11.15 31.87
CA GLY A 76 -9.42 -9.97 32.19
C GLY A 76 -8.64 -8.65 32.40
N ASN A 77 -7.31 -8.68 32.29
CA ASN A 77 -6.45 -7.53 32.60
C ASN A 77 -6.01 -6.73 31.38
N VAL A 78 -6.49 -7.06 30.19
CA VAL A 78 -6.02 -6.48 28.92
C VAL A 78 -7.20 -6.30 27.96
N ASP A 79 -7.23 -5.18 27.25
CA ASP A 79 -8.20 -4.90 26.19
C ASP A 79 -7.92 -5.78 24.95
N PHE A 80 -8.95 -6.42 24.40
CA PHE A 80 -8.83 -7.35 23.27
C PHE A 80 -8.34 -6.67 21.99
N ASP A 81 -8.87 -5.49 21.69
CA ASP A 81 -8.58 -4.77 20.46
C ASP A 81 -7.15 -4.25 20.50
N VAL A 82 -6.76 -3.69 21.65
CA VAL A 82 -5.40 -3.18 21.88
C VAL A 82 -4.38 -4.32 21.80
N SER A 83 -4.62 -5.44 22.50
CA SER A 83 -3.71 -6.59 22.46
C SER A 83 -3.60 -7.21 21.07
N THR A 84 -4.71 -7.30 20.35
CA THR A 84 -4.73 -7.78 18.95
C THR A 84 -3.95 -6.84 18.05
N GLN A 85 -4.14 -5.52 18.19
CA GLN A 85 -3.41 -4.52 17.41
C GLN A 85 -1.90 -4.59 17.67
N PHE A 86 -1.47 -4.71 18.93
CA PHE A 86 -0.05 -4.85 19.27
C PHE A 86 0.55 -6.15 18.73
N PHE A 87 -0.16 -7.26 18.85
CA PHE A 87 0.30 -8.54 18.32
C PHE A 87 0.45 -8.51 16.79
N LEU A 88 -0.58 -8.03 16.08
CA LEU A 88 -0.53 -7.89 14.62
C LEU A 88 0.57 -6.93 14.16
N SER A 89 0.77 -5.81 14.86
CA SER A 89 1.85 -4.85 14.56
C SER A 89 3.23 -5.50 14.69
N THR A 90 3.41 -6.33 15.72
CA THR A 90 4.67 -7.03 15.96
C THR A 90 4.94 -8.11 14.91
N LEU A 91 3.91 -8.85 14.51
CA LEU A 91 4.05 -9.81 13.42
C LEU A 91 4.36 -9.13 12.08
N MET A 92 3.81 -7.93 11.82
CA MET A 92 4.19 -7.11 10.67
C MET A 92 5.66 -6.70 10.70
N LEU A 93 6.20 -6.32 11.87
CA LEU A 93 7.63 -6.04 12.02
C LEU A 93 8.49 -7.28 11.71
N PHE A 94 8.03 -8.48 12.09
CA PHE A 94 8.70 -9.73 11.77
C PHE A 94 8.71 -10.04 10.25
N LEU A 95 7.63 -9.71 9.55
CA LEU A 95 7.57 -9.78 8.10
C LEU A 95 8.51 -8.75 7.43
N PHE A 96 8.57 -7.52 7.93
CA PHE A 96 9.52 -6.51 7.43
C PHE A 96 10.98 -6.93 7.60
N TYR A 97 11.30 -7.47 8.77
CA TYR A 97 12.62 -8.01 9.04
C TYR A 97 13.01 -9.08 8.00
N SER A 98 12.05 -9.92 7.65
CA SER A 98 12.23 -11.00 6.68
C SER A 98 12.48 -10.49 5.27
N VAL A 99 11.75 -9.46 4.83
CA VAL A 99 12.00 -8.76 3.56
C VAL A 99 13.46 -8.29 3.49
N VAL A 100 13.94 -7.63 4.55
CA VAL A 100 15.31 -7.11 4.61
C VAL A 100 16.33 -8.24 4.62
N HIS A 101 16.12 -9.27 5.45
CA HIS A 101 17.08 -10.35 5.61
C HIS A 101 17.22 -11.21 4.35
N PHE A 102 16.10 -11.61 3.77
CA PHE A 102 16.09 -12.42 2.55
C PHE A 102 16.38 -11.57 1.31
N ARG A 103 16.39 -10.23 1.43
CA ARG A 103 16.52 -9.30 0.30
C ARG A 103 15.44 -9.58 -0.74
N LEU A 104 14.20 -9.75 -0.28
CA LEU A 104 13.06 -9.91 -1.17
C LEU A 104 12.87 -8.60 -1.95
N ASP A 105 12.71 -8.69 -3.27
CA ASP A 105 12.44 -7.52 -4.10
C ASP A 105 10.98 -7.09 -3.93
N VAL A 106 10.69 -6.44 -2.81
CA VAL A 106 9.33 -5.93 -2.52
C VAL A 106 8.95 -4.81 -3.49
N ASN A 107 9.91 -4.14 -4.13
CA ASN A 107 9.59 -3.06 -5.08
C ASN A 107 8.82 -3.59 -6.27
N ILE A 108 9.22 -4.73 -6.83
CA ILE A 108 8.51 -5.36 -7.96
C ILE A 108 7.11 -5.80 -7.54
N HIS A 109 6.99 -6.50 -6.41
CA HIS A 109 5.70 -6.98 -5.91
C HIS A 109 4.73 -5.85 -5.60
N PHE A 110 5.21 -4.81 -4.92
CA PHE A 110 4.44 -3.62 -4.61
C PHE A 110 4.02 -2.88 -5.87
N LYS A 111 4.89 -2.79 -6.89
CA LYS A 111 4.55 -2.19 -8.19
C LYS A 111 3.38 -2.90 -8.83
N TYR A 112 3.45 -4.23 -8.99
CA TYR A 112 2.38 -4.97 -9.64
C TYR A 112 1.06 -4.93 -8.86
N ALA A 113 1.12 -5.17 -7.55
CA ALA A 113 -0.08 -5.12 -6.70
C ALA A 113 -0.68 -3.71 -6.67
N GLY A 114 0.15 -2.68 -6.60
CA GLY A 114 -0.27 -1.28 -6.63
C GLY A 114 -0.85 -0.86 -7.97
N PHE A 115 -0.28 -1.30 -9.10
CA PHE A 115 -0.84 -1.01 -10.43
C PHE A 115 -2.20 -1.64 -10.62
N LEU A 116 -2.38 -2.88 -10.14
CA LEU A 116 -3.68 -3.53 -10.17
C LEU A 116 -4.69 -2.79 -9.28
N LEU A 117 -4.30 -2.37 -8.08
CA LEU A 117 -5.14 -1.51 -7.24
C LEU A 117 -5.50 -0.21 -7.95
N ALA A 118 -4.54 0.47 -8.57
CA ALA A 118 -4.79 1.71 -9.31
C ALA A 118 -5.79 1.50 -10.46
N PHE A 119 -5.64 0.40 -11.20
CA PHE A 119 -6.57 0.03 -12.26
C PHE A 119 -7.98 -0.23 -11.73
N ILE A 120 -8.12 -1.04 -10.68
CA ILE A 120 -9.42 -1.35 -10.06
C ILE A 120 -10.09 -0.08 -9.51
N ALA A 121 -9.31 0.75 -8.81
CA ALA A 121 -9.81 2.00 -8.26
C ALA A 121 -10.20 2.99 -9.36
N LEU A 122 -9.44 3.09 -10.45
CA LEU A 122 -9.80 3.89 -11.61
C LEU A 122 -11.09 3.38 -12.23
N TYR A 123 -11.18 2.06 -12.46
CA TYR A 123 -12.33 1.41 -13.08
C TYR A 123 -13.62 1.68 -12.31
N ALA A 124 -13.60 1.43 -11.00
CA ALA A 124 -14.73 1.68 -10.13
C ALA A 124 -15.03 3.19 -9.97
N SER A 125 -14.02 4.06 -9.95
CA SER A 125 -14.24 5.51 -9.93
C SER A 125 -14.89 6.00 -11.23
N VAL A 126 -14.45 5.53 -12.39
CA VAL A 126 -15.06 5.88 -13.68
C VAL A 126 -16.49 5.36 -13.76
N GLY A 127 -16.77 4.15 -13.26
CA GLY A 127 -18.13 3.64 -13.17
C GLY A 127 -19.01 4.45 -12.21
N PHE A 128 -18.45 4.90 -11.08
CA PHE A 128 -19.16 5.72 -10.10
C PHE A 128 -19.51 7.13 -10.61
N PHE A 129 -18.54 7.81 -11.23
CA PHE A 129 -18.74 9.15 -11.81
C PHE A 129 -19.37 9.11 -13.20
N GLY A 130 -19.46 7.92 -13.80
CA GLY A 130 -19.83 7.69 -15.17
C GLY A 130 -21.33 7.75 -15.41
N PHE A 131 -21.90 8.95 -15.53
CA PHE A 131 -23.13 9.14 -16.31
C PHE A 131 -22.90 8.88 -17.82
N ILE A 132 -21.64 8.72 -18.26
CA ILE A 132 -21.21 8.73 -19.68
C ILE A 132 -20.74 7.36 -20.18
N LEU A 133 -20.22 6.49 -19.31
CA LEU A 133 -19.70 5.17 -19.68
C LEU A 133 -20.31 4.11 -18.77
N ASN A 134 -21.26 3.35 -19.31
CA ASN A 134 -21.88 2.22 -18.61
C ASN A 134 -20.89 1.05 -18.62
N LEU A 135 -19.96 1.05 -17.66
CA LEU A 135 -18.92 0.04 -17.54
C LEU A 135 -19.51 -1.28 -16.97
N PRO A 136 -19.21 -2.44 -17.59
CA PRO A 136 -19.77 -3.71 -17.14
C PRO A 136 -19.27 -4.09 -15.75
N PHE A 137 -20.13 -4.54 -14.85
CA PHE A 137 -19.73 -4.94 -13.48
C PHE A 137 -19.21 -3.80 -12.59
N SER A 138 -19.28 -2.53 -12.99
CA SER A 138 -18.80 -1.44 -12.14
C SER A 138 -19.68 -1.25 -10.90
N SER A 139 -20.99 -1.43 -11.03
CA SER A 139 -21.94 -1.43 -9.91
C SER A 139 -21.61 -2.53 -8.90
N GLU A 140 -21.46 -3.76 -9.36
CA GLU A 140 -21.17 -4.93 -8.54
C GLU A 140 -19.82 -4.81 -7.85
N LEU A 141 -18.83 -4.21 -8.52
CA LEU A 141 -17.54 -3.89 -7.94
C LEU A 141 -17.66 -2.82 -6.84
N ILE A 142 -18.40 -1.74 -7.08
CA ILE A 142 -18.62 -0.69 -6.08
C ILE A 142 -19.35 -1.29 -4.87
N ASP A 143 -20.42 -2.06 -5.09
CA ASP A 143 -21.20 -2.73 -4.07
C ASP A 143 -20.34 -3.70 -3.25
N PHE A 144 -19.47 -4.46 -3.90
CA PHE A 144 -18.52 -5.33 -3.23
C PHE A 144 -17.61 -4.55 -2.28
N TYR A 145 -17.05 -3.42 -2.72
CA TYR A 145 -16.16 -2.60 -1.90
C TYR A 145 -16.89 -1.94 -0.73
N ILE A 146 -18.13 -1.48 -0.92
CA ILE A 146 -18.96 -0.90 0.14
C ILE A 146 -19.36 -1.98 1.15
N PHE A 147 -19.88 -3.11 0.68
CA PHE A 147 -20.35 -4.22 1.51
C PHE A 147 -19.25 -4.78 2.42
N HIS A 148 -18.01 -4.79 1.93
CA HIS A 148 -16.85 -5.28 2.67
C HIS A 148 -16.05 -4.19 3.42
N SER A 149 -16.58 -2.97 3.52
CA SER A 149 -15.89 -1.84 4.18
C SER A 149 -14.49 -1.55 3.63
N LEU A 150 -14.27 -1.85 2.34
CA LEU A 150 -13.04 -1.55 1.61
C LEU A 150 -13.09 -0.18 0.93
N GLY A 151 -14.28 0.37 0.80
CA GLY A 151 -14.51 1.73 0.37
C GLY A 151 -15.81 2.28 0.94
N PHE A 152 -16.01 3.57 0.78
CA PHE A 152 -17.25 4.23 1.22
C PHE A 152 -17.62 5.35 0.26
N LEU A 153 -18.93 5.58 0.16
CA LEU A 153 -19.48 6.74 -0.51
C LEU A 153 -19.48 7.92 0.43
N GLY A 154 -19.17 9.09 -0.10
CA GLY A 154 -19.21 10.34 0.63
C GLY A 154 -19.43 11.52 -0.28
N GLU A 155 -19.50 12.69 0.32
CA GLU A 155 -19.59 13.95 -0.38
C GLU A 155 -18.42 14.85 0.00
N ARG A 156 -18.08 15.76 -0.90
CA ARG A 156 -16.92 16.61 -0.72
C ARG A 156 -17.14 18.04 -1.16
N ASN A 157 -16.89 18.96 -0.22
CA ASN A 157 -17.11 20.40 -0.41
C ASN A 157 -15.85 21.11 -0.94
N PHE A 158 -15.70 21.27 -2.24
CA PHE A 158 -14.69 22.13 -2.87
C PHE A 158 -15.18 23.58 -2.93
N GLY A 159 -14.99 24.31 -1.81
CA GLY A 159 -15.54 25.65 -1.66
C GLY A 159 -17.07 25.59 -1.68
N VAL A 160 -17.67 26.06 -2.78
CA VAL A 160 -19.12 26.08 -2.98
C VAL A 160 -19.64 24.80 -3.68
N ILE A 161 -18.76 23.98 -4.25
CA ILE A 161 -19.15 22.80 -5.02
C ILE A 161 -19.12 21.56 -4.14
N VAL A 162 -20.24 20.85 -4.04
CA VAL A 162 -20.30 19.52 -3.40
C VAL A 162 -20.19 18.45 -4.48
N LEU A 163 -19.16 17.62 -4.42
CA LEU A 163 -18.95 16.52 -5.36
C LEU A 163 -19.13 15.17 -4.66
N PRO A 164 -19.82 14.20 -5.27
CA PRO A 164 -19.85 12.84 -4.77
C PRO A 164 -18.43 12.24 -4.82
N MET A 165 -18.16 11.28 -3.95
CA MET A 165 -16.85 10.68 -3.79
C MET A 165 -17.00 9.20 -3.49
N PHE A 166 -16.15 8.39 -4.13
CA PHE A 166 -15.95 7.00 -3.76
C PHE A 166 -14.53 6.82 -3.22
N HIS A 167 -14.41 6.63 -1.90
CA HIS A 167 -13.11 6.47 -1.25
C HIS A 167 -12.70 5.01 -1.18
N PHE A 168 -11.46 4.69 -1.54
CA PHE A 168 -10.86 3.37 -1.26
C PHE A 168 -9.98 3.44 -0.02
N VAL A 169 -10.18 2.54 0.94
CA VAL A 169 -9.36 2.43 2.15
C VAL A 169 -7.88 2.17 1.79
N SER A 170 -7.62 1.44 0.71
CA SER A 170 -6.28 1.12 0.22
C SER A 170 -5.58 2.25 -0.55
N THR A 171 -6.23 3.39 -0.80
CA THR A 171 -5.65 4.51 -1.59
C THR A 171 -4.28 5.01 -1.10
N PRO A 172 -3.98 5.09 0.21
CA PRO A 172 -2.66 5.49 0.68
C PRO A 172 -1.51 4.66 0.10
N VAL A 173 -1.76 3.38 -0.25
CA VAL A 173 -0.78 2.49 -0.90
C VAL A 173 -0.32 3.06 -2.25
N LEU A 174 -1.18 3.78 -2.97
CA LEU A 174 -0.85 4.39 -4.26
C LEU A 174 0.21 5.50 -4.13
N LEU A 175 0.38 6.12 -2.96
CA LEU A 175 1.45 7.09 -2.71
C LEU A 175 2.84 6.44 -2.77
N VAL A 176 2.96 5.24 -2.21
CA VAL A 176 4.20 4.47 -2.26
C VAL A 176 4.48 4.04 -3.70
N LEU A 177 3.45 3.61 -4.44
CA LEU A 177 3.60 3.26 -5.85
C LEU A 177 4.07 4.46 -6.68
N LEU A 178 3.42 5.62 -6.50
CA LEU A 178 3.79 6.87 -7.16
C LEU A 178 5.26 7.23 -6.86
N SER A 179 5.67 7.13 -5.59
CA SER A 179 7.05 7.35 -5.18
C SER A 179 8.01 6.40 -5.90
N LEU A 180 7.69 5.10 -5.94
CA LEU A 180 8.50 4.10 -6.64
C LEU A 180 8.59 4.39 -8.15
N VAL A 181 7.50 4.76 -8.81
CA VAL A 181 7.50 5.09 -10.24
C VAL A 181 8.39 6.31 -10.51
N VAL A 182 8.26 7.36 -9.69
CA VAL A 182 9.03 8.60 -9.87
C VAL A 182 10.52 8.38 -9.56
N ILE A 183 10.88 7.67 -8.48
CA ILE A 183 12.28 7.35 -8.15
C ILE A 183 12.93 6.53 -9.27
N ASN A 184 12.25 5.49 -9.76
CA ASN A 184 12.78 4.66 -10.86
C ASN A 184 12.85 5.38 -12.21
N SER A 185 12.33 6.61 -12.29
CA SER A 185 12.37 7.43 -13.50
C SER A 185 13.60 8.33 -13.62
N HIS A 186 14.58 8.20 -12.71
CA HIS A 186 15.83 9.01 -12.63
C HIS A 186 16.30 9.57 -13.98
N GLY A 187 16.04 10.87 -14.19
CA GLY A 187 16.60 11.67 -15.28
C GLY A 187 16.00 11.49 -16.69
N ALA A 188 15.20 10.45 -16.93
CA ALA A 188 14.57 10.19 -18.24
C ALA A 188 13.07 10.00 -18.07
N ILE A 189 12.36 11.12 -18.03
CA ILE A 189 10.89 11.14 -18.07
C ILE A 189 10.51 10.96 -19.54
N ASN A 190 10.01 9.77 -19.89
CA ASN A 190 9.40 9.52 -21.19
C ASN A 190 7.87 9.62 -21.08
N ALA A 191 7.20 9.76 -22.23
CA ALA A 191 5.74 9.93 -22.29
C ALA A 191 4.99 8.81 -21.54
N SER A 192 5.44 7.56 -21.64
CA SER A 192 4.83 6.43 -20.92
C SER A 192 4.88 6.59 -19.41
N ARG A 193 6.01 7.07 -18.85
CA ARG A 193 6.15 7.29 -17.40
C ARG A 193 5.28 8.46 -16.93
N MET A 194 5.17 9.52 -17.74
CA MET A 194 4.25 10.62 -17.44
C MET A 194 2.81 10.15 -17.42
N LEU A 195 2.39 9.36 -18.41
CA LEU A 195 1.04 8.79 -18.46
C LEU A 195 0.73 7.95 -17.21
N VAL A 196 1.68 7.14 -16.75
CA VAL A 196 1.53 6.38 -15.51
C VAL A 196 1.38 7.30 -14.30
N VAL A 197 2.23 8.32 -14.16
CA VAL A 197 2.14 9.29 -13.06
C VAL A 197 0.81 10.03 -13.08
N PHE A 198 0.36 10.51 -14.25
CA PHE A 198 -0.94 11.15 -14.40
C PHE A 198 -2.09 10.20 -14.07
N GLY A 199 -2.02 8.95 -14.52
CA GLY A 199 -3.00 7.92 -14.17
C GLY A 199 -3.12 7.73 -12.66
N LEU A 200 -1.99 7.57 -11.96
CA LEU A 200 -1.97 7.42 -10.50
C LEU A 200 -2.52 8.66 -9.78
N LEU A 201 -2.12 9.87 -10.21
CA LEU A 201 -2.65 11.12 -9.65
C LEU A 201 -4.15 11.24 -9.87
N SER A 202 -4.65 10.80 -11.02
CA SER A 202 -6.09 10.82 -11.34
C SER A 202 -6.86 9.88 -10.42
N VAL A 203 -6.36 8.66 -10.20
CA VAL A 203 -6.97 7.72 -9.24
C VAL A 203 -6.96 8.26 -7.82
N ILE A 204 -5.84 8.83 -7.37
CA ILE A 204 -5.73 9.42 -6.04
C ILE A 204 -6.71 10.59 -5.89
N PHE A 205 -6.85 11.42 -6.92
CA PHE A 205 -7.79 12.54 -6.94
C PHE A 205 -9.23 12.05 -6.86
N LEU A 206 -9.61 11.07 -7.68
CA LEU A 206 -10.95 10.49 -7.72
C LEU A 206 -11.32 9.75 -6.43
N SER A 207 -10.33 9.14 -5.77
CA SER A 207 -10.50 8.55 -4.43
C SER A 207 -10.66 9.59 -3.32
N GLY A 208 -10.53 10.88 -3.62
CA GLY A 208 -11.17 11.95 -2.84
C GLY A 208 -10.56 12.29 -1.48
N SER A 209 -9.30 11.93 -1.18
CA SER A 209 -8.61 12.44 0.02
C SER A 209 -7.71 13.63 -0.29
N ARG A 210 -7.95 14.79 0.36
CA ARG A 210 -7.17 16.06 0.15
C ARG A 210 -5.75 15.87 0.65
N ALA A 211 -5.62 15.26 1.83
CA ALA A 211 -4.32 15.00 2.42
C ALA A 211 -3.51 14.06 1.53
N ILE A 212 -4.12 12.98 1.03
CA ILE A 212 -3.42 12.04 0.12
C ILE A 212 -3.09 12.74 -1.19
N PHE A 213 -4.01 13.51 -1.77
CA PHE A 213 -3.74 14.27 -2.99
C PHE A 213 -2.60 15.28 -2.81
N LEU A 214 -2.65 16.11 -1.77
CA LEU A 214 -1.58 17.07 -1.48
C LEU A 214 -0.24 16.36 -1.23
N THR A 215 -0.26 15.24 -0.51
CA THR A 215 0.94 14.43 -0.26
C THR A 215 1.46 13.82 -1.55
N ALA A 216 0.59 13.35 -2.45
CA ALA A 216 0.96 12.84 -3.77
C ALA A 216 1.61 13.94 -4.61
N PHE A 217 1.01 15.13 -4.63
CA PHE A 217 1.54 16.30 -5.31
C PHE A 217 2.87 16.73 -4.72
N ALA A 218 2.97 16.91 -3.41
CA ALA A 218 4.20 17.29 -2.72
C ALA A 218 5.32 16.26 -2.93
N THR A 219 5.01 14.97 -2.93
CA THR A 219 5.99 13.91 -3.18
C THR A 219 6.50 13.95 -4.61
N THR A 220 5.59 14.00 -5.58
CA THR A 220 5.90 14.14 -7.01
C THR A 220 6.70 15.41 -7.27
N PHE A 221 6.29 16.50 -6.63
CA PHE A 221 6.90 17.81 -6.69
C PHE A 221 8.35 17.82 -6.19
N MET A 222 8.56 17.37 -4.94
CA MET A 222 9.88 17.30 -4.32
C MET A 222 10.81 16.44 -5.15
N LEU A 223 10.34 15.29 -5.62
CA LEU A 223 11.13 14.41 -6.45
C LEU A 223 11.51 15.06 -7.79
N TYR A 224 10.58 15.72 -8.49
CA TYR A 224 10.94 16.46 -9.72
C TYR A 224 11.86 17.65 -9.44
N TYR A 225 11.65 18.37 -8.34
CA TYR A 225 12.47 19.51 -7.94
C TYR A 225 13.94 19.12 -7.78
N PHE A 226 14.24 17.97 -7.17
CA PHE A 226 15.61 17.49 -7.02
C PHE A 226 16.32 17.23 -8.36
N TYR A 227 15.62 16.72 -9.37
CA TYR A 227 16.21 16.38 -10.67
C TYR A 227 16.04 17.47 -11.76
N ALA A 228 15.30 18.54 -11.47
CA ALA A 228 15.01 19.61 -12.40
C ALA A 228 16.17 20.60 -12.61
N SER A 229 16.20 21.24 -13.78
CA SER A 229 17.03 22.43 -14.05
C SER A 229 16.59 23.61 -13.18
N ARG A 230 17.48 24.59 -12.94
CA ARG A 230 17.18 25.75 -12.06
C ARG A 230 15.92 26.52 -12.49
N GLY A 231 15.70 26.70 -13.80
CA GLY A 231 14.49 27.38 -14.30
C GLY A 231 13.22 26.57 -14.06
N PHE A 232 13.27 25.26 -14.29
CA PHE A 232 12.12 24.38 -14.04
C PHE A 232 11.80 24.25 -12.55
N ARG A 233 12.81 24.29 -11.66
CA ARG A 233 12.62 24.37 -10.21
C ARG A 233 11.80 25.57 -9.77
N PHE A 234 12.01 26.74 -10.40
CA PHE A 234 11.24 27.95 -10.08
C PHE A 234 9.79 27.85 -10.58
N PHE A 235 9.59 27.36 -11.80
CA PHE A 235 8.25 27.07 -12.33
C PHE A 235 7.49 26.11 -11.42
N LEU A 236 8.15 25.03 -11.01
CA LEU A 236 7.64 24.07 -10.05
C LEU A 236 7.22 24.80 -8.77
N LEU A 237 8.08 25.59 -8.12
CA LEU A 237 7.73 26.28 -6.87
C LEU A 237 6.48 27.15 -7.00
N LEU A 238 6.37 27.91 -8.09
CA LEU A 238 5.18 28.73 -8.37
C LEU A 238 3.93 27.86 -8.56
N PHE A 239 4.05 26.74 -9.29
CA PHE A 239 2.94 25.81 -9.51
C PHE A 239 2.47 25.15 -8.20
N PHE A 240 3.39 24.79 -7.31
CA PHE A 240 3.06 24.24 -5.99
C PHE A 240 2.30 25.24 -5.12
N VAL A 241 2.77 26.50 -5.07
CA VAL A 241 2.08 27.58 -4.34
C VAL A 241 0.69 27.83 -4.91
N PHE A 242 0.56 27.85 -6.24
CA PHE A 242 -0.73 28.00 -6.92
C PHE A 242 -1.71 26.87 -6.57
N LEU A 243 -1.25 25.61 -6.61
CA LEU A 243 -2.07 24.47 -6.22
C LEU A 243 -2.46 24.54 -4.74
N PHE A 244 -1.53 24.89 -3.85
CA PHE A 244 -1.82 25.03 -2.44
C PHE A 244 -2.96 26.04 -2.20
N TYR A 245 -2.89 27.20 -2.85
CA TYR A 245 -3.94 28.23 -2.80
C TYR A 245 -5.29 27.76 -3.40
N LEU A 246 -5.27 26.92 -4.44
CA LEU A 246 -6.50 26.45 -5.08
C LEU A 246 -7.25 25.40 -4.23
N PHE A 247 -6.53 24.66 -3.38
CA PHE A 247 -7.09 23.59 -2.55
C PHE A 247 -7.30 23.98 -1.08
N PHE A 248 -6.80 25.14 -0.63
CA PHE A 248 -6.89 25.66 0.75
C PHE A 248 -7.17 27.16 0.77
#